data_AF-A0A2T4DAU1-F1
#
_entry.id   AF-A0A2T4DAU1-F1
#
_cell.length_a   1.000
_cell.length_b   1.000
_cell.length_c   1.000
_cell.angle_alpha   90.00
_cell.angle_beta   90.00
_cell.angle_gamma   90.00
#
_symmetry.space_group_name_H-M   'P 1'
#
loop_
_entity.id
_entity.type
_entity.pdbx_description
1 polymer ?
#
loop_
_entity_poly.entity_id
_entity_poly.type
_entity_poly.pdbx_seq_one_letter_code
_entity_poly.pdbx_strand_id
1 'polypeptide(L)'
;MTIKTFIPFYDIKNHPDEVLIIDAHHPLGFDLSHWRGAPVPEGCEADTSTEIVLKALEKGIPELNKKYVTNNHYDIDGFLGIWAVCNPDLAIQNKKLLIEMAQIADFREVNYNNPQWKLALKLVCLLNKLEAEKFYPPFGAPDIAEKEMEACVPKYH
;
A
#
# COMPACT_ATOMS: atom_id res chain seq x y z
N MET A 1 11.44 -6.77 15.16
CA MET A 1 10.43 -5.88 14.54
C MET A 1 9.07 -6.25 15.12
N THR A 2 8.24 -5.25 15.39
CA THR A 2 6.87 -5.46 15.86
C THR A 2 6.04 -6.06 14.73
N ILE A 3 5.33 -7.16 15.00
CA ILE A 3 4.35 -7.70 14.04
C ILE A 3 3.26 -6.65 13.86
N LYS A 4 3.05 -6.19 12.62
CA LYS A 4 1.95 -5.29 12.28
C LYS A 4 0.67 -6.06 12.08
N THR A 5 -0.44 -5.45 12.46
CA THR A 5 -1.78 -6.01 12.23
C THR A 5 -2.57 -5.07 11.33
N PHE A 6 -3.08 -5.58 10.22
CA PHE A 6 -4.04 -4.84 9.41
C PHE A 6 -5.36 -4.69 10.20
N ILE A 7 -5.92 -3.49 10.22
CA ILE A 7 -7.26 -3.22 10.77
C ILE A 7 -8.14 -2.59 9.69
N PRO A 8 -9.47 -2.75 9.76
CA PRO A 8 -10.38 -2.00 8.91
C PRO A 8 -10.23 -0.48 9.07
N PHE A 9 -10.42 0.27 8.00
CA PHE A 9 -10.22 1.72 7.99
C PHE A 9 -11.09 2.47 9.01
N TYR A 10 -12.33 2.03 9.20
CA TYR A 10 -13.25 2.62 10.17
C TYR A 10 -12.90 2.33 11.64
N ASP A 11 -11.95 1.43 11.90
CA ASP A 11 -11.47 1.09 13.25
C ASP A 11 -10.32 1.99 13.72
N ILE A 12 -9.83 2.93 12.89
CA ILE A 12 -8.80 3.90 13.28
C ILE A 12 -9.18 4.63 14.58
N LYS A 13 -10.46 4.99 14.74
CA LYS A 13 -10.97 5.69 15.94
C LYS A 13 -10.80 4.91 17.24
N ASN A 14 -10.65 3.58 17.16
CA ASN A 14 -10.44 2.72 18.32
C ASN A 14 -8.94 2.63 18.70
N HIS A 15 -8.06 3.10 17.82
CA HIS A 15 -6.60 3.03 17.94
C HIS A 15 -5.93 4.36 17.56
N PRO A 16 -6.35 5.52 18.11
CA PRO A 16 -5.78 6.81 17.75
C PRO A 16 -4.26 6.81 17.95
N ASP A 17 -3.53 7.46 17.04
CA ASP A 17 -2.06 7.56 17.04
C ASP A 17 -1.26 6.24 16.89
N GLU A 18 -1.93 5.08 16.87
CA GLU A 18 -1.30 3.75 16.74
C GLU A 18 -1.36 3.17 15.32
N VAL A 19 -1.96 3.89 14.36
CA VAL A 19 -2.24 3.40 13.01
C VAL A 19 -1.38 4.10 11.96
N LEU A 20 -0.68 3.32 11.16
CA LEU A 20 -0.06 3.76 9.92
C LEU A 20 -1.06 3.60 8.77
N ILE A 21 -1.28 4.66 8.02
CA ILE A 21 -2.22 4.68 6.90
C ILE A 21 -1.39 4.66 5.63
N ILE A 22 -1.65 3.70 4.77
CA ILE A 22 -0.93 3.56 3.50
C ILE A 22 -1.93 3.80 2.39
N ASP A 23 -1.52 4.58 1.40
CA ASP A 23 -2.34 4.82 0.21
C ASP A 23 -3.77 5.31 0.50
N ALA A 24 -3.90 6.10 1.57
CA ALA A 24 -5.13 6.78 1.95
C ALA A 24 -4.76 7.99 2.79
N HIS A 25 -5.76 8.76 3.21
CA HIS A 25 -5.59 9.88 4.13
C HIS A 25 -6.62 9.79 5.25
N HIS A 26 -6.19 9.95 6.51
CA HIS A 26 -7.12 10.13 7.62
C HIS A 26 -6.55 11.11 8.68
N PRO A 27 -7.35 12.06 9.19
CA PRO A 27 -6.88 13.10 10.13
C PRO A 27 -6.43 12.59 11.51
N LEU A 28 -6.58 11.31 11.81
CA LEU A 28 -6.25 10.70 13.13
C LEU A 28 -5.07 9.73 13.06
N GLY A 29 -4.42 9.61 11.89
CA GLY A 29 -3.29 8.70 11.71
C GLY A 29 -2.12 9.38 11.03
N PHE A 30 -1.14 8.56 10.67
CA PHE A 30 0.03 9.01 9.93
C PHE A 30 0.04 8.37 8.56
N ASP A 31 0.06 9.19 7.51
CA ASP A 31 -0.10 8.72 6.15
C ASP A 31 1.27 8.50 5.48
N LEU A 32 1.36 7.42 4.70
CA LEU A 32 2.39 7.20 3.69
C LEU A 32 1.67 6.97 2.38
N SER A 33 1.41 8.06 1.66
CA SER A 33 0.44 8.08 0.57
C SER A 33 0.82 9.11 -0.48
N HIS A 34 0.70 8.74 -1.76
CA HIS A 34 0.91 9.65 -2.89
C HIS A 34 -0.31 10.56 -3.16
N TRP A 35 -1.42 10.34 -2.44
CA TRP A 35 -2.66 11.07 -2.66
C TRP A 35 -2.49 12.57 -2.41
N ARG A 36 -3.13 13.36 -3.26
CA ARG A 36 -3.05 14.82 -3.20
C ARG A 36 -3.46 15.33 -1.82
N GLY A 37 -2.54 16.00 -1.12
CA GLY A 37 -2.79 16.60 0.19
C GLY A 37 -2.42 15.70 1.37
N ALA A 38 -2.01 14.45 1.13
CA ALA A 38 -1.41 13.62 2.17
C ALA A 38 -0.05 14.23 2.59
N PRO A 39 0.24 14.36 3.89
CA PRO A 39 1.55 14.78 4.35
C PRO A 39 2.56 13.66 4.08
N VAL A 40 3.54 13.91 3.20
CA VAL A 40 4.63 12.97 2.95
C VAL A 40 5.84 13.37 3.79
N PRO A 41 6.49 12.45 4.52
CA PRO A 41 7.71 12.76 5.27
C PRO A 41 8.79 13.30 4.35
N GLU A 42 9.52 14.31 4.81
CA GLU A 42 10.58 14.96 4.03
C GLU A 42 11.56 13.92 3.47
N GLY A 43 11.80 13.96 2.16
CA GLY A 43 12.70 13.06 1.43
C GLY A 43 12.16 11.64 1.25
N CYS A 44 10.88 11.40 1.50
CA CYS A 44 10.17 10.18 1.13
C CYS A 44 9.25 10.37 -0.08
N GLU A 45 9.24 11.55 -0.70
CA GLU A 45 8.35 11.88 -1.82
C GLU A 45 8.58 10.95 -3.01
N ALA A 46 7.49 10.45 -3.59
CA ALA A 46 7.50 9.59 -4.77
C ALA A 46 6.13 9.59 -5.44
N ASP A 47 6.06 9.02 -6.65
CA ASP A 47 4.82 8.96 -7.44
C ASP A 47 3.87 7.83 -7.01
N THR A 48 4.32 6.90 -6.14
CA THR A 48 3.51 5.77 -5.63
C THR A 48 3.65 5.67 -4.11
N SER A 49 2.57 5.27 -3.43
CA SER A 49 2.52 5.04 -2.00
C SER A 49 3.50 3.94 -1.57
N THR A 50 3.69 2.89 -2.37
CA THR A 50 4.72 1.85 -2.14
C THR A 50 6.13 2.43 -2.12
N GLU A 51 6.48 3.32 -3.05
CA GLU A 51 7.81 3.91 -3.06
C GLU A 51 8.02 4.86 -1.86
N ILE A 52 6.98 5.61 -1.47
CA ILE A 52 6.99 6.43 -0.25
C ILE A 52 7.26 5.54 0.99
N VAL A 53 6.58 4.41 1.11
CA VAL A 53 6.79 3.42 2.17
C VAL A 53 8.22 2.89 2.17
N LEU A 54 8.76 2.50 1.01
CA LEU A 54 10.12 1.97 0.90
C LEU A 54 11.17 3.00 1.30
N LYS A 55 10.98 4.28 0.93
CA LYS A 55 11.86 5.38 1.37
C LYS A 55 11.75 5.61 2.89
N ALA A 56 10.54 5.56 3.44
CA ALA A 56 10.35 5.65 4.88
C ALA A 56 11.06 4.51 5.63
N LEU A 57 10.97 3.27 5.12
CA LEU A 57 11.66 2.10 5.67
C LEU A 57 13.18 2.26 5.67
N GLU A 58 13.77 2.75 4.57
CA GLU A 58 15.21 3.02 4.49
C GLU A 58 15.66 4.09 5.49
N LYS A 59 14.83 5.12 5.70
CA LYS A 59 15.10 6.17 6.68
C LYS A 59 14.89 5.75 8.13
N GLY A 60 14.08 4.72 8.36
CA GLY A 60 13.74 4.27 9.71
C GLY A 60 12.96 5.31 10.52
N ILE A 61 11.99 5.99 9.89
CA ILE A 61 11.18 7.01 10.59
C ILE A 61 10.43 6.41 11.80
N PRO A 62 10.26 7.16 12.91
CA PRO A 62 9.67 6.62 14.14
C PRO A 62 8.26 6.05 13.97
N GLU A 63 7.47 6.58 13.04
CA GLU A 63 6.08 6.21 12.77
C GLU A 63 5.95 4.79 12.21
N LEU A 64 7.03 4.22 11.67
CA LEU A 64 7.06 2.81 11.29
C LEU A 64 6.93 1.86 12.49
N ASN A 65 7.04 2.35 13.73
CA ASN A 65 6.81 1.53 14.93
C ASN A 65 5.33 1.39 15.30
N LYS A 66 4.42 2.09 14.61
CA LYS A 66 2.96 1.97 14.81
C LYS A 66 2.50 0.52 14.68
N LYS A 67 1.63 0.07 15.59
CA LYS A 67 1.22 -1.33 15.71
C LYS A 67 0.29 -1.76 14.58
N TYR A 68 -0.60 -0.87 14.19
CA TYR A 68 -1.62 -1.16 13.20
C TYR A 68 -1.28 -0.52 11.86
N VAL A 69 -1.78 -1.13 10.80
CA VAL A 69 -1.72 -0.59 9.44
C VAL A 69 -3.10 -0.69 8.81
N THR A 70 -3.45 0.25 7.94
CA THR A 70 -4.74 0.24 7.23
C THR A 70 -4.62 0.97 5.90
N ASN A 71 -5.60 0.74 5.03
CA ASN A 71 -5.98 1.64 3.96
C ASN A 71 -7.50 1.59 3.77
N ASN A 72 -8.04 2.39 2.85
CA ASN A 72 -9.49 2.56 2.65
C ASN A 72 -10.03 1.92 1.36
N HIS A 73 -9.17 1.28 0.58
CA HIS A 73 -9.53 0.59 -0.65
C HIS A 73 -8.49 -0.49 -0.97
N TYR A 74 -8.74 -1.28 -2.01
CA TYR A 74 -7.70 -2.16 -2.54
C TYR A 74 -7.31 -1.77 -3.95
N ASP A 75 -6.02 -1.56 -4.11
CA ASP A 75 -5.30 -1.71 -5.36
C ASP A 75 -3.92 -2.33 -5.07
N ILE A 76 -3.12 -2.52 -6.11
CA ILE A 76 -1.81 -3.14 -5.95
C ILE A 76 -0.81 -2.20 -5.27
N ASP A 77 -0.90 -0.88 -5.43
CA ASP A 77 0.02 0.05 -4.77
C ASP A 77 -0.19 0.06 -3.25
N GLY A 78 -1.44 0.25 -2.80
CA GLY A 78 -1.80 0.12 -1.39
C GLY A 78 -1.46 -1.25 -0.80
N PHE A 79 -1.71 -2.33 -1.54
CA PHE A 79 -1.37 -3.69 -1.11
C PHE A 79 0.13 -3.89 -0.91
N LEU A 80 0.96 -3.46 -1.87
CA LEU A 80 2.40 -3.60 -1.79
C LEU A 80 2.99 -2.73 -0.66
N GLY A 81 2.47 -1.52 -0.46
CA GLY A 81 2.87 -0.67 0.66
C GLY A 81 2.57 -1.32 2.02
N ILE A 82 1.36 -1.87 2.21
CA ILE A 82 0.98 -2.61 3.43
C ILE A 82 1.87 -3.83 3.62
N TRP A 83 2.06 -4.63 2.57
CA TRP A 83 2.93 -5.79 2.61
C TRP A 83 4.37 -5.41 2.99
N ALA A 84 4.88 -4.28 2.49
CA ALA A 84 6.23 -3.81 2.72
C ALA A 84 6.47 -3.45 4.20
N VAL A 85 5.53 -2.75 4.85
CA VAL A 85 5.68 -2.43 6.28
C VAL A 85 5.51 -3.65 7.20
N CYS A 86 4.78 -4.67 6.74
CA CYS A 86 4.67 -5.96 7.44
C CYS A 86 5.91 -6.85 7.24
N ASN A 87 6.63 -6.68 6.12
CA ASN A 87 7.78 -7.50 5.73
C ASN A 87 9.00 -6.65 5.32
N PRO A 88 9.49 -5.75 6.20
CA PRO A 88 10.43 -4.70 5.80
C PRO A 88 11.77 -5.23 5.27
N ASP A 89 12.32 -6.30 5.83
CA ASP A 89 13.58 -6.89 5.36
C ASP A 89 13.45 -7.39 3.91
N LEU A 90 12.36 -8.11 3.61
CA LEU A 90 12.06 -8.59 2.26
C LEU A 90 11.73 -7.43 1.32
N ALA A 91 11.05 -6.39 1.82
CA ALA A 91 10.70 -5.22 1.05
C ALA A 91 11.93 -4.46 0.58
N ILE A 92 12.88 -4.19 1.48
CA ILE A 92 14.15 -3.53 1.15
C ILE A 92 14.97 -4.39 0.18
N GLN A 93 15.05 -5.71 0.41
CA GLN A 93 15.74 -6.63 -0.50
C GLN A 93 15.16 -6.59 -1.93
N ASN A 94 13.85 -6.40 -2.06
CA ASN A 94 13.13 -6.41 -3.34
C ASN A 94 12.70 -5.00 -3.80
N LYS A 95 13.27 -3.93 -3.23
CA LYS A 95 12.84 -2.54 -3.45
C LYS A 95 12.60 -2.19 -4.92
N LYS A 96 13.57 -2.47 -5.80
CA LYS A 96 13.49 -2.14 -7.23
C LYS A 96 12.37 -2.88 -7.97
N LEU A 97 12.02 -4.09 -7.51
CA LEU A 97 10.92 -4.87 -8.08
C LEU A 97 9.58 -4.30 -7.62
N LEU A 98 9.45 -3.99 -6.33
CA LEU A 98 8.23 -3.45 -5.74
C LEU A 98 7.87 -2.06 -6.31
N ILE A 99 8.86 -1.18 -6.49
CA ILE A 99 8.65 0.12 -7.14
C ILE A 99 8.13 -0.06 -8.57
N GLU A 100 8.71 -0.98 -9.35
CA GLU A 100 8.25 -1.26 -10.71
C GLU A 100 6.83 -1.82 -10.73
N MET A 101 6.49 -2.70 -9.77
CA MET A 101 5.15 -3.25 -9.66
C MET A 101 4.11 -2.16 -9.36
N ALA A 102 4.41 -1.26 -8.41
CA ALA A 102 3.55 -0.13 -8.08
C ALA A 102 3.36 0.81 -9.27
N GLN A 103 4.45 1.15 -9.99
CA GLN A 103 4.40 1.99 -11.19
C GLN A 103 3.52 1.38 -12.29
N ILE A 104 3.66 0.08 -12.58
CA ILE A 104 2.81 -0.62 -13.55
C ILE A 104 1.35 -0.64 -13.07
N ALA A 105 1.13 -0.81 -11.77
CA ALA A 105 -0.19 -0.90 -11.15
C ALA A 105 -0.96 0.42 -11.10
N ASP A 106 -0.30 1.56 -10.99
CA ASP A 106 -0.98 2.86 -10.97
C ASP A 106 -1.06 3.48 -12.35
N PHE A 107 0.07 3.51 -13.05
CA PHE A 107 0.22 4.29 -14.28
C PHE A 107 0.06 3.46 -15.55
N ARG A 108 0.04 2.12 -15.44
CA ARG A 108 0.08 1.20 -16.61
C ARG A 108 1.34 1.40 -17.47
N GLU A 109 2.42 1.88 -16.86
CA GLU A 109 3.70 2.14 -17.53
C GLU A 109 4.76 1.13 -17.12
N VAL A 110 5.64 0.78 -18.05
CA VAL A 110 6.75 -0.15 -17.83
C VAL A 110 8.07 0.57 -18.08
N ASN A 111 8.99 0.52 -17.12
CA ASN A 111 10.34 1.00 -17.31
C ASN A 111 11.24 -0.11 -17.89
N TYR A 112 11.43 -0.09 -19.20
CA TYR A 112 12.26 -1.09 -19.91
C TYR A 112 13.73 -1.12 -19.48
N ASN A 113 14.24 -0.07 -18.81
CA ASN A 113 15.60 -0.06 -18.26
C ASN A 113 15.71 -0.84 -16.94
N ASN A 114 14.58 -1.14 -16.27
CA ASN A 114 14.57 -1.97 -15.08
C ASN A 114 14.74 -3.45 -15.49
N PRO A 115 15.83 -4.15 -15.12
CA PRO A 115 16.03 -5.53 -15.55
C PRO A 115 14.94 -6.50 -15.05
N GLN A 116 14.14 -6.08 -14.06
CA GLN A 116 13.07 -6.88 -13.48
C GLN A 116 11.67 -6.55 -14.03
N TRP A 117 11.55 -5.67 -15.03
CA TRP A 117 10.25 -5.22 -15.55
C TRP A 117 9.32 -6.36 -15.98
N LYS A 118 9.88 -7.43 -16.57
CA LYS A 118 9.10 -8.61 -16.98
C LYS A 118 8.53 -9.37 -15.79
N LEU A 119 9.30 -9.46 -14.70
CA LEU A 119 8.84 -10.11 -13.47
C LEU A 119 7.79 -9.24 -12.78
N ALA A 120 8.02 -7.93 -12.70
CA ALA A 120 7.05 -6.97 -12.16
C ALA A 120 5.70 -7.08 -12.88
N LEU A 121 5.70 -7.00 -14.21
CA LEU A 121 4.48 -7.12 -15.02
C LEU A 121 3.76 -8.46 -14.77
N LYS A 122 4.50 -9.58 -14.71
CA LYS A 122 3.91 -10.90 -14.42
C LYS A 122 3.25 -10.94 -13.05
N LEU A 123 3.88 -10.38 -12.02
CA LEU A 123 3.35 -10.34 -10.67
C LEU A 123 2.12 -9.43 -10.57
N VAL A 124 2.14 -8.26 -11.23
CA VAL A 124 0.97 -7.37 -11.33
C VAL A 124 -0.21 -8.08 -12.01
N CYS A 125 0.03 -8.74 -13.15
CA CYS A 125 -1.00 -9.54 -13.82
C CYS A 125 -1.53 -10.68 -12.94
N LEU A 126 -0.66 -11.34 -12.16
CA LEU A 126 -1.06 -12.39 -11.22
C LEU A 126 -1.94 -11.82 -10.11
N LEU A 127 -1.55 -10.70 -9.48
CA LEU A 127 -2.32 -10.07 -8.42
C LEU A 127 -3.70 -9.64 -8.91
N ASN A 128 -3.78 -8.98 -10.07
CA ASN A 128 -5.05 -8.62 -10.70
C ASN A 128 -5.94 -9.85 -10.97
N LYS A 129 -5.33 -10.96 -11.45
CA LYS A 129 -6.06 -12.21 -11.67
C LYS A 129 -6.60 -12.79 -10.37
N LEU A 130 -5.78 -12.85 -9.32
CA LEU A 130 -6.18 -13.36 -8.01
C LEU A 130 -7.28 -12.50 -7.38
N GLU A 131 -7.19 -11.18 -7.54
CA GLU A 131 -8.23 -10.26 -7.10
C GLU A 131 -9.57 -10.58 -7.76
N ALA A 132 -9.59 -10.69 -9.09
CA ALA A 132 -10.79 -10.97 -9.86
C ALA A 132 -11.39 -12.37 -9.59
N GLU A 133 -10.56 -13.37 -9.26
CA GLU A 133 -11.02 -14.74 -8.99
C GLU A 133 -11.55 -14.94 -7.56
N LYS A 134 -11.00 -14.23 -6.58
CA LYS A 134 -11.28 -14.46 -5.15
C LYS A 134 -12.20 -13.43 -4.52
N PHE A 135 -12.31 -12.25 -5.11
CA PHE A 135 -13.06 -11.13 -4.56
C PHE A 135 -14.01 -10.56 -5.62
N TYR A 136 -14.36 -9.28 -5.50
CA TYR A 136 -15.04 -8.54 -6.54
C TYR A 136 -14.01 -7.95 -7.53
N PRO A 137 -14.40 -7.71 -8.80
CA PRO A 137 -13.53 -7.05 -9.76
C PRO A 137 -13.03 -5.70 -9.23
N PRO A 138 -11.84 -5.22 -9.63
CA PRO A 138 -11.39 -3.87 -9.30
C PRO A 138 -12.48 -2.84 -9.61
N PHE A 139 -12.79 -1.96 -8.67
CA PHE A 139 -13.89 -0.97 -8.77
C PHE A 139 -15.30 -1.56 -8.93
N GLY A 140 -15.48 -2.85 -8.62
CA GLY A 140 -16.76 -3.55 -8.67
C GLY A 140 -17.53 -3.56 -7.35
N ALA A 141 -17.04 -2.86 -6.31
CA ALA A 141 -17.82 -2.63 -5.10
C ALA A 141 -19.08 -1.82 -5.47
N PRO A 142 -20.25 -2.09 -4.86
CA PRO A 142 -21.47 -1.38 -5.24
C PRO A 142 -21.27 0.13 -5.01
N ASP A 143 -21.85 0.97 -5.88
CA ASP A 143 -21.47 2.37 -6.22
C ASP A 143 -21.25 3.44 -5.11
N ILE A 144 -20.59 3.15 -3.98
CA ILE A 144 -20.20 4.14 -2.96
C ILE A 144 -18.88 3.77 -2.27
N ALA A 145 -18.06 4.78 -1.93
CA ALA A 145 -16.75 4.61 -1.30
C ALA A 145 -16.80 3.90 0.07
N GLU A 146 -17.87 4.09 0.84
CA GLU A 146 -18.08 3.37 2.12
C GLU A 146 -18.12 1.85 1.91
N LYS A 147 -18.64 1.38 0.77
CA LYS A 147 -18.65 -0.04 0.45
C LYS A 147 -17.27 -0.55 0.05
N GLU A 148 -16.43 0.28 -0.55
CA GLU A 148 -15.05 -0.11 -0.86
C GLU A 148 -14.22 -0.27 0.42
N MET A 149 -14.38 0.64 1.40
CA MET A 149 -13.73 0.54 2.71
C MET A 149 -14.07 -0.74 3.48
N GLU A 150 -15.32 -1.22 3.34
CA GLU A 150 -15.75 -2.49 3.94
C GLU A 150 -15.32 -3.69 3.10
N ALA A 151 -15.48 -3.61 1.77
CA ALA A 151 -15.26 -4.74 0.88
C ALA A 151 -13.77 -5.06 0.68
N CYS A 152 -12.86 -4.10 0.86
CA CYS A 152 -11.43 -4.34 0.71
C CYS A 152 -10.83 -5.17 1.87
N VAL A 153 -11.46 -5.17 3.07
CA VAL A 153 -10.92 -5.78 4.29
C VAL A 153 -10.51 -7.25 4.10
N PRO A 154 -11.33 -8.14 3.50
CA PRO A 154 -10.95 -9.53 3.30
C PRO A 154 -9.75 -9.74 2.38
N LYS A 155 -9.32 -8.73 1.60
CA LYS A 155 -8.16 -8.81 0.70
C LYS A 155 -6.82 -8.71 1.45
N TYR A 156 -6.84 -8.34 2.74
CA TYR A 156 -5.66 -8.19 3.60
C TYR A 156 -5.51 -9.31 4.66
N HIS A 157 -6.35 -10.34 4.60
CA HIS A 157 -6.35 -11.51 5.49
C HIS A 157 -6.06 -12.81 4.72
#